data_AF-A0A377XHH2-F1
#
_entry.id   AF-A0A377XHH2-F1
#
_cell.length_a   1.000
_cell.length_b   1.000
_cell.length_c   1.000
_cell.angle_alpha   90.00
_cell.angle_beta   90.00
_cell.angle_gamma   90.00
#
_symmetry.space_group_name_H-M   'P 1'
#
loop_
_entity.id
_entity.type
_entity.pdbx_description
1 polymer ?
#
loop_
_entity_poly.entity_id
_entity_poly.type
_entity_poly.pdbx_seq_one_letter_code
_entity_poly.pdbx_strand_id
1 'polypeptide(L)'
;MQQRRPVRRALLSVSDKAGIVEFAQALSARGVELLSTGGTARLLADKGLPVTEVSDYTGFPEMMDGRVKTLHPKVHGGILGRRGQDDGIMQQHGIAPIDMVVVNLYPFAQTVAREGCSLEDAVENIDIGGPTMVRSAAKNHKDVAIVVKSSDYDAIINEMDANEGSLTLATRFDLAIKAFEHTAAYDSMIANYFGSMVPAYHGESKEAAGRFPRTLNLNFIKKQDMRYGENSHQQAAFYIEENVKEASVATATQLQGKALSYNNIADTDAALECVKEFNEPACVIVKHANPCGVAVSDSDS
;
A
#
# COMPACT_ATOMS: atom_id res chain seq x y z
N MET A 1 19.33 -10.88 -23.43
CA MET A 1 19.29 -9.44 -23.08
C MET A 1 17.87 -9.08 -22.69
N GLN A 2 17.67 -8.41 -21.57
CA GLN A 2 16.36 -7.97 -21.13
C GLN A 2 15.84 -6.94 -22.15
N GLN A 3 14.62 -7.13 -22.67
CA GLN A 3 14.03 -6.16 -23.61
C GLN A 3 13.75 -4.86 -22.87
N ARG A 4 14.41 -3.76 -23.27
CA ARG A 4 14.16 -2.43 -22.71
C ARG A 4 12.71 -2.00 -23.00
N ARG A 5 12.09 -1.36 -22.01
CA ARG A 5 10.73 -0.83 -22.07
C ARG A 5 10.76 0.60 -21.55
N PRO A 6 11.14 1.57 -22.40
CA PRO A 6 11.15 2.97 -22.00
C PRO A 6 9.75 3.41 -21.61
N VAL A 7 9.62 4.10 -20.49
CA VAL A 7 8.36 4.71 -20.06
C VAL A 7 8.11 5.91 -20.98
N ARG A 8 7.07 5.84 -21.82
CA ARG A 8 6.70 6.94 -22.72
C ARG A 8 5.42 7.62 -22.29
N ARG A 9 4.55 6.90 -21.61
CA ARG A 9 3.30 7.43 -21.04
C ARG A 9 3.06 6.91 -19.63
N ALA A 10 2.75 7.83 -18.72
CA ALA A 10 2.40 7.53 -17.35
C ALA A 10 0.98 8.00 -17.03
N LEU A 11 0.18 7.15 -16.38
CA LEU A 11 -1.14 7.48 -15.86
C LEU A 11 -1.06 7.72 -14.35
N LEU A 12 -1.30 8.95 -13.91
CA LEU A 12 -1.19 9.38 -12.52
C LEU A 12 -2.59 9.63 -11.94
N SER A 13 -3.00 8.82 -10.96
CA SER A 13 -4.27 8.95 -10.25
C SER A 13 -4.07 8.65 -8.78
N VAL A 14 -3.60 9.65 -8.04
CA VAL A 14 -3.30 9.53 -6.61
C VAL A 14 -4.30 10.30 -5.76
N SER A 15 -4.56 9.82 -4.55
CA SER A 15 -5.34 10.46 -3.50
C SER A 15 -4.43 11.25 -2.57
N ASP A 16 -3.39 10.61 -2.05
CA ASP A 16 -2.28 11.28 -1.37
C ASP A 16 -1.36 11.95 -2.40
N LYS A 17 -1.15 13.26 -2.23
CA LYS A 17 -0.38 14.11 -3.16
C LYS A 17 1.10 14.22 -2.77
N ALA A 18 1.56 13.51 -1.73
CA ALA A 18 2.95 13.55 -1.31
C ALA A 18 3.90 13.18 -2.48
N GLY A 19 4.81 14.11 -2.82
CA GLY A 19 5.87 13.92 -3.82
C GLY A 19 5.40 13.80 -5.28
N ILE A 20 4.10 13.89 -5.57
CA ILE A 20 3.58 13.61 -6.93
C ILE A 20 4.00 14.69 -7.94
N VAL A 21 4.15 15.94 -7.49
CA VAL A 21 4.51 17.05 -8.37
C VAL A 21 5.95 16.91 -8.83
N GLU A 22 6.86 16.64 -7.90
CA GLU A 22 8.28 16.43 -8.15
C GLU A 22 8.50 15.20 -9.05
N PHE A 23 7.77 14.12 -8.78
CA PHE A 23 7.83 12.91 -9.60
C PHE A 23 7.30 13.16 -11.01
N ALA A 24 6.17 13.85 -11.17
CA ALA A 24 5.61 14.20 -12.48
C ALA A 24 6.52 15.15 -13.27
N GLN A 25 7.16 16.12 -12.60
CA GLN A 25 8.18 16.99 -13.21
C GLN A 25 9.36 16.17 -13.73
N ALA A 26 9.86 15.22 -12.93
CA ALA A 26 10.95 14.33 -13.34
C ALA A 26 10.56 13.47 -14.56
N LEU A 27 9.35 12.91 -14.59
CA LEU A 27 8.84 12.16 -15.74
C LEU A 27 8.72 13.07 -16.98
N SER A 28 8.12 14.25 -16.84
CA SER A 28 7.93 15.19 -17.96
C SER A 28 9.27 15.67 -18.55
N ALA A 29 10.27 15.94 -17.70
CA ALA A 29 11.63 16.29 -18.14
C ALA A 29 12.31 15.20 -18.98
N ARG A 30 11.85 13.96 -18.87
CA ARG A 30 12.31 12.80 -19.66
C ARG A 30 11.44 12.54 -20.90
N GLY A 31 10.53 13.44 -21.22
CA GLY A 31 9.62 13.33 -22.37
C GLY A 31 8.48 12.33 -22.16
N VAL A 32 8.17 11.96 -20.92
CA VAL A 32 7.02 11.09 -20.61
C VAL A 32 5.74 11.90 -20.72
N GLU A 33 4.80 11.42 -21.53
CA GLU A 33 3.45 11.95 -21.62
C GLU A 33 2.67 11.63 -20.33
N LEU A 34 2.07 12.65 -19.72
CA LEU A 34 1.31 12.50 -18.48
C LEU A 34 -0.19 12.44 -18.78
N LEU A 35 -0.82 11.33 -18.40
CA LEU A 35 -2.28 11.23 -18.26
C LEU A 35 -2.63 11.36 -16.78
N SER A 36 -3.73 12.06 -16.46
CA SER A 36 -4.16 12.16 -15.07
C SER A 36 -5.68 12.36 -14.91
N THR A 37 -6.18 12.19 -13.69
CA THR A 37 -7.60 12.28 -13.36
C THR A 37 -7.88 13.50 -12.47
N GLY A 38 -8.98 14.22 -12.76
CA GLY A 38 -9.62 15.22 -11.90
C GLY A 38 -8.64 16.06 -11.07
N GLY A 39 -8.67 15.89 -9.74
CA GLY A 39 -7.84 16.66 -8.81
C GLY A 39 -6.32 16.49 -8.97
N THR A 40 -5.85 15.35 -9.47
CA THR A 40 -4.41 15.17 -9.77
C THR A 40 -4.04 15.93 -11.05
N ALA A 41 -4.87 15.84 -12.09
CA ALA A 41 -4.65 16.58 -13.34
C ALA A 41 -4.59 18.09 -13.09
N ARG A 42 -5.54 18.62 -12.31
CA ARG A 42 -5.58 20.03 -11.92
C ARG A 42 -4.32 20.46 -11.16
N LEU A 43 -3.89 19.68 -10.16
CA LEU A 43 -2.68 19.98 -9.40
C LEU A 43 -1.44 20.07 -10.30
N LEU A 44 -1.30 19.15 -11.26
CA LEU A 44 -0.16 19.14 -12.17
C LEU A 44 -0.23 20.31 -13.17
N ALA A 45 -1.42 20.61 -13.71
CA ALA A 45 -1.65 21.74 -14.60
C ALA A 45 -1.38 23.09 -13.93
N ASP A 46 -1.79 23.27 -12.66
CA ASP A 46 -1.52 24.47 -11.86
C ASP A 46 -0.02 24.70 -11.62
N LYS A 47 0.80 23.65 -11.77
CA LYS A 47 2.27 23.69 -11.72
C LYS A 47 2.92 23.84 -13.09
N GLY A 48 2.12 24.06 -14.14
CA GLY A 48 2.58 24.28 -15.51
C GLY A 48 3.04 23.02 -16.24
N LEU A 49 2.70 21.82 -15.74
CA LEU A 49 3.05 20.57 -16.40
C LEU A 49 2.06 20.27 -17.55
N PRO A 50 2.55 19.80 -18.71
CA PRO A 50 1.69 19.30 -19.76
C PRO A 50 1.07 17.97 -19.31
N VAL A 51 -0.23 18.00 -19.02
CA VAL A 51 -0.99 16.83 -18.58
C VAL A 51 -2.29 16.75 -19.38
N THR A 52 -2.60 15.55 -19.87
CA THR A 52 -3.86 15.25 -20.55
C THR A 52 -4.82 14.64 -19.55
N GLU A 53 -6.03 15.20 -19.45
CA GLU A 53 -7.05 14.62 -18.59
C GLU A 53 -7.57 13.30 -19.17
N VAL A 54 -7.86 12.31 -18.32
CA VAL A 54 -8.39 11.01 -18.77
C VAL A 54 -9.71 11.16 -19.52
N SER A 55 -10.56 12.12 -19.16
CA SER A 55 -11.80 12.45 -19.89
C SER A 55 -11.51 12.82 -21.35
N ASP A 56 -10.50 13.67 -21.59
CA ASP A 56 -10.09 14.09 -22.93
C ASP A 56 -9.47 12.92 -23.72
N TYR A 57 -8.63 12.13 -23.07
CA TYR A 57 -8.01 10.94 -23.68
C TYR A 57 -9.07 9.90 -24.08
N THR A 58 -10.04 9.65 -23.21
CA THR A 58 -11.09 8.66 -23.44
C THR A 58 -12.16 9.18 -24.40
N GLY A 59 -12.45 10.48 -24.36
CA GLY A 59 -13.62 11.10 -24.98
C GLY A 59 -14.90 10.90 -24.16
N PHE A 60 -14.77 10.57 -22.87
CA PHE A 60 -15.89 10.20 -22.01
C PHE A 60 -15.80 10.95 -20.67
N PRO A 61 -16.85 11.70 -20.26
CA PRO A 61 -16.80 12.51 -19.04
C PRO A 61 -16.84 11.64 -17.78
N GLU A 62 -16.45 12.22 -16.66
CA GLU A 62 -16.66 11.63 -15.34
C GLU A 62 -18.18 11.51 -15.06
N MET A 63 -18.62 10.35 -14.56
CA MET A 63 -20.03 10.06 -14.29
C MET A 63 -20.26 9.53 -12.87
N MET A 64 -21.52 9.66 -12.41
CA MET A 64 -21.98 9.15 -11.12
C MET A 64 -21.12 9.66 -9.95
N ASP A 65 -20.92 10.97 -9.93
CA ASP A 65 -20.12 11.67 -8.91
C ASP A 65 -18.71 11.10 -8.74
N GLY A 66 -18.07 10.77 -9.87
CA GLY A 66 -16.69 10.27 -9.91
C GLY A 66 -16.49 8.78 -9.69
N ARG A 67 -17.58 8.01 -9.50
CA ARG A 67 -17.54 6.55 -9.43
C ARG A 67 -17.06 5.92 -10.74
N VAL A 68 -17.36 6.53 -11.88
CA VAL A 68 -16.96 6.03 -13.20
C VAL A 68 -16.16 7.09 -13.95
N LYS A 69 -14.83 6.96 -13.86
CA LYS A 69 -13.84 7.84 -14.53
C LYS A 69 -12.79 7.10 -15.35
N THR A 70 -12.21 6.03 -14.80
CA THR A 70 -11.11 5.29 -15.45
C THR A 70 -11.49 3.90 -15.95
N LEU A 71 -12.72 3.45 -15.67
CA LEU A 71 -13.25 2.16 -16.12
C LEU A 71 -13.61 2.18 -17.61
N HIS A 72 -12.61 2.40 -18.46
CA HIS A 72 -12.76 2.59 -19.89
C HIS A 72 -11.79 1.72 -20.70
N PRO A 73 -12.20 1.12 -21.84
CA PRO A 73 -11.33 0.28 -22.66
C PRO A 73 -10.06 0.96 -23.16
N LYS A 74 -10.08 2.27 -23.46
CA LYS A 74 -8.85 3.01 -23.83
C LYS A 74 -7.81 3.07 -22.70
N VAL A 75 -8.24 3.09 -21.44
CA VAL A 75 -7.35 3.08 -20.28
C VAL A 75 -6.84 1.67 -20.05
N HIS A 76 -7.76 0.72 -19.82
CA HIS A 76 -7.36 -0.65 -19.51
C HIS A 76 -6.73 -1.39 -20.69
N GLY A 77 -7.09 -1.07 -21.93
CA GLY A 77 -6.44 -1.58 -23.13
C GLY A 77 -5.01 -1.03 -23.30
N GLY A 78 -4.77 0.23 -22.92
CA GLY A 78 -3.42 0.80 -22.91
C GLY A 78 -2.51 0.12 -21.88
N ILE A 79 -3.08 -0.25 -20.73
CA ILE A 79 -2.39 -0.94 -19.63
C ILE A 79 -2.20 -2.44 -19.94
N LEU A 80 -3.25 -3.15 -20.35
CA LEU A 80 -3.26 -4.62 -20.49
C LEU A 80 -2.79 -5.13 -21.86
N GLY A 81 -2.74 -4.26 -22.86
CA GLY A 81 -2.33 -4.66 -24.22
C GLY A 81 -0.93 -5.26 -24.22
N ARG A 82 -0.80 -6.49 -24.68
CA ARG A 82 0.48 -7.21 -24.76
C ARG A 82 1.26 -6.68 -25.94
N ARG A 83 2.41 -6.04 -25.66
CA ARG A 83 3.22 -5.39 -26.69
C ARG A 83 3.72 -6.42 -27.70
N GLY A 84 3.54 -6.14 -28.99
CA GLY A 84 3.90 -7.05 -30.09
C GLY A 84 2.86 -8.14 -30.42
N GLN A 85 1.81 -8.30 -29.59
CA GLN A 85 0.72 -9.25 -29.84
C GLN A 85 -0.61 -8.55 -30.11
N ASP A 86 -0.94 -7.54 -29.29
CA ASP A 86 -2.22 -6.83 -29.36
C ASP A 86 -2.09 -5.48 -30.09
N ASP A 87 -0.91 -5.14 -30.64
CA ASP A 87 -0.63 -3.83 -31.26
C ASP A 87 -1.62 -3.50 -32.39
N GLY A 88 -2.00 -4.48 -33.21
CA GLY A 88 -2.94 -4.27 -34.33
C GLY A 88 -4.35 -3.88 -33.86
N ILE A 89 -4.88 -4.59 -32.85
CA ILE A 89 -6.22 -4.27 -32.31
C ILE A 89 -6.20 -2.97 -31.49
N MET A 90 -5.10 -2.69 -30.79
CA MET A 90 -4.89 -1.42 -30.11
C MET A 90 -4.91 -0.25 -31.10
N GLN A 91 -4.16 -0.37 -32.21
CA GLN A 91 -4.12 0.66 -33.25
C GLN A 91 -5.49 0.86 -33.91
N GLN A 92 -6.20 -0.22 -34.25
CA GLN A 92 -7.54 -0.16 -34.85
C GLN A 92 -8.53 0.64 -34.01
N HIS A 93 -8.42 0.57 -32.68
CA HIS A 93 -9.30 1.27 -31.75
C HIS A 93 -8.70 2.57 -31.18
N GLY A 94 -7.56 3.04 -31.69
CA GLY A 94 -6.91 4.25 -31.20
C GLY A 94 -6.49 4.17 -29.73
N ILE A 95 -6.11 2.97 -29.28
CA ILE A 95 -5.66 2.70 -27.91
C ILE A 95 -4.14 2.79 -27.91
N ALA A 96 -3.59 3.75 -27.20
CA ALA A 96 -2.17 3.94 -27.14
C ALA A 96 -1.58 3.33 -25.83
N PRO A 97 -0.39 2.70 -25.88
CA PRO A 97 0.30 2.10 -24.73
C PRO A 97 0.41 3.01 -23.50
N ILE A 98 0.11 2.47 -22.32
CA ILE A 98 0.45 3.09 -21.01
C ILE A 98 1.55 2.24 -20.39
N ASP A 99 2.68 2.84 -20.06
CA ASP A 99 3.90 2.13 -19.63
C ASP A 99 4.15 2.26 -18.12
N MET A 100 3.55 3.26 -17.49
CA MET A 100 3.55 3.43 -16.04
C MET A 100 2.17 3.82 -15.54
N VAL A 101 1.78 3.26 -14.39
CA VAL A 101 0.55 3.61 -13.67
C VAL A 101 0.97 3.97 -12.25
N VAL A 102 0.56 5.15 -11.77
CA VAL A 102 0.87 5.68 -10.44
C VAL A 102 -0.44 5.92 -9.72
N VAL A 103 -0.75 5.07 -8.74
CA VAL A 103 -2.05 5.07 -8.06
C VAL A 103 -1.85 4.76 -6.59
N ASN A 104 -2.35 5.63 -5.71
CA ASN A 104 -2.58 5.28 -4.32
C ASN A 104 -4.08 5.39 -4.01
N LEU A 105 -4.58 4.44 -3.23
CA LEU A 105 -6.02 4.25 -3.00
C LEU A 105 -6.57 5.24 -1.99
N TYR A 106 -7.89 5.37 -1.94
CA TYR A 106 -8.57 6.21 -0.95
C TYR A 106 -8.25 5.68 0.46
N PRO A 107 -8.07 6.56 1.46
CA PRO A 107 -7.66 6.16 2.79
C PRO A 107 -8.83 5.55 3.58
N PHE A 108 -9.39 4.43 3.11
CA PHE A 108 -10.59 3.79 3.66
C PHE A 108 -10.47 3.55 5.17
N ALA A 109 -9.31 3.05 5.65
CA ALA A 109 -9.05 2.88 7.08
C ALA A 109 -9.19 4.18 7.88
N GLN A 110 -8.71 5.30 7.33
CA GLN A 110 -8.84 6.60 7.99
C GLN A 110 -10.31 7.04 7.99
N THR A 111 -11.03 6.83 6.88
CA THR A 111 -12.46 7.17 6.76
C THR A 111 -13.29 6.47 7.82
N VAL A 112 -13.17 5.15 7.96
CA VAL A 112 -13.98 4.35 8.90
C VAL A 112 -13.54 4.49 10.35
N ALA A 113 -12.32 4.97 10.60
CA ALA A 113 -11.84 5.30 11.95
C ALA A 113 -12.35 6.67 12.46
N ARG A 114 -12.96 7.51 11.60
CA ARG A 114 -13.53 8.79 12.04
C ARG A 114 -14.74 8.56 12.92
N GLU A 115 -14.80 9.30 14.03
CA GLU A 115 -15.98 9.31 14.90
C GLU A 115 -17.21 9.75 14.10
N GLY A 116 -18.31 8.98 14.22
CA GLY A 116 -19.57 9.27 13.52
C GLY A 116 -19.61 8.89 12.03
N CYS A 117 -18.62 8.17 11.48
CA CYS A 117 -18.68 7.66 10.11
C CYS A 117 -19.92 6.78 9.91
N SER A 118 -20.77 7.14 8.96
CA SER A 118 -21.95 6.33 8.61
C SER A 118 -21.57 5.17 7.68
N LEU A 119 -22.52 4.24 7.49
CA LEU A 119 -22.39 3.16 6.51
C LEU A 119 -22.26 3.72 5.08
N GLU A 120 -23.05 4.74 4.77
CA GLU A 120 -23.05 5.45 3.50
C GLU A 120 -21.68 6.13 3.26
N ASP A 121 -21.13 6.81 4.27
CA ASP A 121 -19.79 7.40 4.20
C ASP A 121 -18.73 6.34 3.87
N ALA A 122 -18.79 5.17 4.52
CA ALA A 122 -17.89 4.07 4.25
C ALA A 122 -18.03 3.56 2.81
N VAL A 123 -19.26 3.35 2.34
CA VAL A 123 -19.56 2.86 0.98
C VAL A 123 -19.06 3.83 -0.10
N GLU A 124 -19.26 5.13 0.07
CA GLU A 124 -18.77 6.14 -0.89
C GLU A 124 -17.24 6.22 -0.96
N ASN A 125 -16.54 5.78 0.08
CA ASN A 125 -15.07 5.76 0.13
C ASN A 125 -14.44 4.45 -0.39
N ILE A 126 -15.23 3.53 -0.92
CA ILE A 126 -14.74 2.32 -1.60
C ILE A 126 -14.31 2.70 -3.03
N ASP A 127 -13.02 2.62 -3.30
CA ASP A 127 -12.47 2.88 -4.62
C ASP A 127 -12.63 1.64 -5.52
N ILE A 128 -13.25 1.83 -6.67
CA ILE A 128 -13.39 0.80 -7.71
C ILE A 128 -12.34 0.97 -8.80
N GLY A 129 -12.11 2.21 -9.25
CA GLY A 129 -11.23 2.52 -10.37
C GLY A 129 -9.76 2.29 -10.01
N GLY A 130 -9.34 2.72 -8.82
CA GLY A 130 -7.99 2.56 -8.31
C GLY A 130 -7.55 1.10 -8.28
N PRO A 131 -8.22 0.20 -7.53
CA PRO A 131 -7.82 -1.21 -7.47
C PRO A 131 -7.87 -1.90 -8.84
N THR A 132 -8.82 -1.54 -9.70
CA THR A 132 -8.90 -2.09 -11.06
C THR A 132 -7.68 -1.69 -11.89
N MET A 133 -7.23 -0.43 -11.84
CA MET A 133 -6.02 0.02 -12.53
C MET A 133 -4.76 -0.62 -11.95
N VAL A 134 -4.63 -0.66 -10.62
CA VAL A 134 -3.50 -1.29 -9.92
C VAL A 134 -3.34 -2.74 -10.35
N ARG A 135 -4.42 -3.53 -10.29
CA ARG A 135 -4.41 -4.95 -10.70
C ARG A 135 -4.15 -5.13 -12.19
N SER A 136 -4.68 -4.24 -13.04
CA SER A 136 -4.42 -4.28 -14.49
C SER A 136 -2.94 -4.10 -14.80
N ALA A 137 -2.31 -3.11 -14.17
CA ALA A 137 -0.89 -2.81 -14.38
C ALA A 137 0.00 -3.91 -13.79
N ALA A 138 -0.28 -4.36 -12.56
CA ALA A 138 0.45 -5.45 -11.92
C ALA A 138 0.38 -6.77 -12.72
N LYS A 139 -0.79 -7.10 -13.28
CA LYS A 139 -0.95 -8.25 -14.19
C LYS A 139 -0.04 -8.15 -15.41
N ASN A 140 0.13 -6.96 -15.97
CA ASN A 140 0.94 -6.72 -17.17
C ASN A 140 2.34 -6.17 -16.86
N HIS A 141 2.94 -6.53 -15.71
CA HIS A 141 4.26 -6.07 -15.27
C HIS A 141 5.41 -6.36 -16.25
N LYS A 142 5.19 -7.27 -17.21
CA LYS A 142 6.14 -7.49 -18.31
C LYS A 142 6.42 -6.20 -19.07
N ASP A 143 5.40 -5.37 -19.27
CA ASP A 143 5.44 -4.16 -20.10
C ASP A 143 5.08 -2.87 -19.34
N VAL A 144 4.41 -2.97 -18.18
CA VAL A 144 3.91 -1.80 -17.42
C VAL A 144 4.49 -1.75 -16.00
N ALA A 145 4.94 -0.59 -15.55
CA ALA A 145 5.32 -0.35 -14.16
C ALA A 145 4.11 0.14 -13.35
N ILE A 146 3.87 -0.43 -12.17
CA ILE A 146 2.83 0.03 -11.24
C ILE A 146 3.48 0.62 -9.99
N VAL A 147 3.07 1.81 -9.58
CA VAL A 147 3.64 2.51 -8.42
C VAL A 147 2.52 2.86 -7.46
N VAL A 148 2.58 2.28 -6.26
CA VAL A 148 1.53 2.44 -5.23
C VAL A 148 1.99 3.21 -3.99
N LYS A 149 3.31 3.40 -3.80
CA LYS A 149 3.89 4.14 -2.69
C LYS A 149 4.77 5.28 -3.20
N SER A 150 4.62 6.47 -2.62
CA SER A 150 5.44 7.65 -2.94
C SER A 150 6.91 7.47 -2.56
N SER A 151 7.20 6.61 -1.59
CA SER A 151 8.57 6.25 -1.21
C SER A 151 9.38 5.57 -2.31
N ASP A 152 8.72 5.02 -3.35
CA ASP A 152 9.41 4.38 -4.48
C ASP A 152 9.81 5.39 -5.58
N TYR A 153 9.33 6.64 -5.54
CA TYR A 153 9.50 7.62 -6.64
C TYR A 153 10.97 7.88 -6.99
N ASP A 154 11.81 8.19 -6.01
CA ASP A 154 13.23 8.50 -6.25
C ASP A 154 13.99 7.30 -6.83
N ALA A 155 13.74 6.10 -6.30
CA ALA A 155 14.36 4.88 -6.80
C ALA A 155 13.99 4.59 -8.26
N ILE A 156 12.73 4.82 -8.62
CA ILE A 156 12.23 4.67 -9.99
C ILE A 156 12.91 5.66 -10.94
N ILE A 157 13.00 6.94 -10.57
CA ILE A 157 13.67 7.95 -11.40
C ILE A 157 15.14 7.59 -11.61
N ASN A 158 15.85 7.23 -10.54
CA ASN A 158 17.25 6.83 -10.62
C ASN A 158 17.46 5.59 -11.51
N GLU A 159 16.58 4.59 -11.42
CA GLU A 159 16.66 3.41 -12.28
C GLU A 159 16.35 3.74 -13.74
N MET A 160 15.38 4.61 -14.01
CA MET A 160 15.09 5.10 -15.37
C MET A 160 16.29 5.81 -15.98
N ASP A 161 16.99 6.65 -15.23
CA ASP A 161 18.20 7.35 -15.70
C ASP A 161 19.33 6.37 -16.04
N ALA A 162 19.49 5.33 -15.24
CA ALA A 162 20.49 4.30 -15.47
C ALA A 162 20.16 3.37 -16.66
N ASN A 163 18.91 3.35 -17.14
CA ASN A 163 18.41 2.33 -18.06
C ASN A 163 17.65 2.92 -19.27
N GLU A 164 18.09 4.07 -19.79
CA GLU A 164 17.51 4.70 -21.00
C GLU A 164 15.98 4.90 -20.88
N GLY A 165 15.55 5.45 -19.75
CA GLY A 165 14.14 5.70 -19.45
C GLY A 165 13.32 4.45 -19.14
N SER A 166 13.96 3.29 -18.95
CA SER A 166 13.28 2.02 -18.66
C SER A 166 13.45 1.59 -17.21
N LEU A 167 12.56 0.73 -16.73
CA LEU A 167 12.84 -0.12 -15.56
C LEU A 167 13.29 -1.51 -16.02
N THR A 168 13.98 -2.24 -15.15
CA THR A 168 14.24 -3.67 -15.35
C THR A 168 12.95 -4.48 -15.16
N LEU A 169 12.91 -5.70 -15.70
CA LEU A 169 11.79 -6.62 -15.44
C LEU A 169 11.71 -6.99 -13.96
N ALA A 170 12.85 -7.09 -13.28
CA ALA A 170 12.90 -7.42 -11.86
C ALA A 170 12.22 -6.34 -11.03
N THR A 171 12.54 -5.06 -11.29
CA THR A 171 11.87 -3.93 -10.62
C THR A 171 10.38 -3.89 -10.93
N ARG A 172 9.97 -4.06 -12.20
CA ARG A 172 8.53 -4.09 -12.52
C ARG A 172 7.80 -5.25 -11.84
N PHE A 173 8.45 -6.40 -11.70
CA PHE A 173 7.88 -7.54 -10.99
C PHE A 173 7.75 -7.27 -9.50
N ASP A 174 8.79 -6.73 -8.85
CA ASP A 174 8.74 -6.32 -7.43
C ASP A 174 7.60 -5.32 -7.17
N LEU A 175 7.52 -4.29 -8.02
CA LEU A 175 6.44 -3.29 -8.00
C LEU A 175 5.05 -3.93 -8.16
N ALA A 176 4.92 -4.96 -9.00
CA ALA A 176 3.66 -5.70 -9.17
C ALA A 176 3.29 -6.52 -7.93
N ILE A 177 4.28 -7.10 -7.23
CA ILE A 177 4.04 -7.77 -5.94
C ILE A 177 3.56 -6.75 -4.92
N LYS A 178 4.27 -5.62 -4.75
CA LYS A 178 3.84 -4.51 -3.87
C LYS A 178 2.42 -4.04 -4.18
N ALA A 179 2.05 -3.97 -5.46
CA ALA A 179 0.72 -3.60 -5.89
C ALA A 179 -0.36 -4.61 -5.47
N PHE A 180 -0.10 -5.92 -5.60
CA PHE A 180 -1.03 -6.95 -5.14
C PHE A 180 -1.15 -6.98 -3.62
N GLU A 181 -0.04 -6.85 -2.90
CA GLU A 181 -0.02 -6.70 -1.44
C GLU A 181 -0.88 -5.51 -0.99
N HIS A 182 -0.71 -4.35 -1.66
CA HIS A 182 -1.50 -3.16 -1.37
C HIS A 182 -3.01 -3.38 -1.58
N THR A 183 -3.41 -4.03 -2.68
CA THR A 183 -4.84 -4.35 -2.91
C THR A 183 -5.39 -5.42 -1.97
N ALA A 184 -4.57 -6.40 -1.56
CA ALA A 184 -4.97 -7.42 -0.59
C ALA A 184 -5.24 -6.78 0.78
N ALA A 185 -4.38 -5.85 1.21
CA ALA A 185 -4.58 -5.07 2.42
C ALA A 185 -5.85 -4.20 2.31
N TYR A 186 -6.06 -3.54 1.17
CA TYR A 186 -7.24 -2.71 0.92
C TYR A 186 -8.55 -3.48 1.05
N ASP A 187 -8.68 -4.61 0.35
CA ASP A 187 -9.88 -5.45 0.40
C ASP A 187 -10.08 -6.09 1.78
N SER A 188 -8.98 -6.41 2.49
CA SER A 188 -9.04 -6.90 3.88
C SER A 188 -9.69 -5.89 4.82
N MET A 189 -9.34 -4.60 4.68
CA MET A 189 -9.91 -3.53 5.53
C MET A 189 -11.42 -3.38 5.30
N ILE A 190 -11.84 -3.41 4.03
CA ILE A 190 -13.26 -3.40 3.64
C ILE A 190 -13.97 -4.62 4.23
N ALA A 191 -13.45 -5.83 3.99
CA ALA A 191 -14.05 -7.07 4.44
C ALA A 191 -14.18 -7.16 5.96
N ASN A 192 -13.16 -6.72 6.71
CA ASN A 192 -13.18 -6.70 8.17
C ASN A 192 -14.23 -5.69 8.69
N TYR A 193 -14.30 -4.49 8.10
CA TYR A 193 -15.26 -3.46 8.51
C TYR A 193 -16.71 -3.93 8.30
N PHE A 194 -17.10 -4.32 7.09
CA PHE A 194 -18.44 -4.83 6.83
C PHE A 194 -18.72 -6.16 7.56
N GLY A 195 -17.69 -6.99 7.72
CA GLY A 195 -17.75 -8.24 8.48
C GLY A 195 -18.06 -8.04 9.97
N SER A 196 -17.76 -6.88 10.53
CA SER A 196 -18.15 -6.52 11.91
C SER A 196 -19.64 -6.22 12.06
N MET A 197 -20.32 -5.81 10.99
CA MET A 197 -21.72 -5.36 11.01
C MET A 197 -22.73 -6.49 10.78
N VAL A 198 -22.24 -7.69 10.46
CA VAL A 198 -23.07 -8.85 10.15
C VAL A 198 -22.82 -9.96 11.17
N PRO A 199 -23.75 -10.92 11.34
CA PRO A 199 -23.54 -12.06 12.21
C PRO A 199 -22.37 -12.94 11.76
N ALA A 200 -21.75 -13.61 12.72
CA ALA A 200 -20.76 -14.66 12.44
C ALA A 200 -21.38 -15.81 11.62
N TYR A 201 -20.58 -16.47 10.78
CA TYR A 201 -21.06 -17.63 10.01
C TYR A 201 -21.45 -18.80 10.91
N HIS A 202 -20.72 -18.96 12.01
CA HIS A 202 -20.89 -20.03 12.98
C HIS A 202 -21.12 -19.39 14.35
N GLY A 203 -22.37 -19.42 14.80
CA GLY A 203 -22.78 -18.87 16.08
C GLY A 203 -24.30 -18.97 16.24
N GLU A 204 -24.75 -19.05 17.49
CA GLU A 204 -26.19 -19.04 17.80
C GLU A 204 -26.77 -17.62 17.80
N SER A 205 -25.91 -16.61 17.94
CA SER A 205 -26.31 -15.20 17.94
C SER A 205 -26.59 -14.68 16.53
N LYS A 206 -27.67 -13.89 16.41
CA LYS A 206 -28.01 -13.11 15.21
C LYS A 206 -27.51 -11.67 15.27
N GLU A 207 -26.74 -11.33 16.31
CA GLU A 207 -26.17 -10.00 16.47
C GLU A 207 -24.94 -9.82 15.58
N ALA A 208 -24.58 -8.56 15.33
CA ALA A 208 -23.38 -8.20 14.58
C ALA A 208 -22.11 -8.69 15.29
N ALA A 209 -21.13 -9.19 14.54
CA ALA A 209 -19.91 -9.78 15.09
C ALA A 209 -19.01 -8.76 15.83
N GLY A 210 -19.18 -7.47 15.53
CA GLY A 210 -18.53 -6.36 16.21
C GLY A 210 -17.00 -6.47 16.18
N ARG A 211 -16.36 -6.37 17.35
CA ARG A 211 -14.89 -6.38 17.50
C ARG A 211 -14.22 -7.58 16.84
N PHE A 212 -14.89 -8.73 16.78
CA PHE A 212 -14.36 -9.94 16.16
C PHE A 212 -15.11 -10.17 14.85
N PRO A 213 -14.61 -9.66 13.71
CA PRO A 213 -15.37 -9.67 12.46
C PRO A 213 -15.64 -11.10 11.99
N ARG A 214 -16.71 -11.26 11.20
CA ARG A 214 -17.13 -12.56 10.63
C ARG A 214 -16.00 -13.34 9.95
N THR A 215 -15.06 -12.63 9.32
CA THR A 215 -13.80 -13.18 8.79
C THR A 215 -12.67 -12.28 9.26
N LEU A 216 -11.61 -12.86 9.82
CA LEU A 216 -10.43 -12.13 10.27
C LEU A 216 -9.37 -12.13 9.17
N ASN A 217 -9.13 -10.97 8.54
CA ASN A 217 -8.04 -10.78 7.59
C ASN A 217 -6.94 -9.92 8.24
N LEU A 218 -5.73 -10.45 8.33
CA LEU A 218 -4.58 -9.77 8.93
C LEU A 218 -3.49 -9.52 7.88
N ASN A 219 -2.89 -8.34 7.92
CA ASN A 219 -1.80 -7.95 7.02
C ASN A 219 -0.61 -7.50 7.87
N PHE A 220 0.52 -8.19 7.71
CA PHE A 220 1.75 -7.86 8.42
C PHE A 220 2.94 -7.76 7.48
N ILE A 221 3.87 -6.87 7.79
CA ILE A 221 5.11 -6.64 7.06
C ILE A 221 6.25 -7.30 7.85
N LYS A 222 7.09 -8.06 7.15
CA LYS A 222 8.27 -8.67 7.76
C LYS A 222 9.25 -7.57 8.18
N LYS A 223 9.53 -7.47 9.48
CA LYS A 223 10.54 -6.55 10.03
C LYS A 223 11.94 -7.14 9.96
N GLN A 224 12.09 -8.42 10.32
CA GLN A 224 13.39 -9.10 10.31
C GLN A 224 13.26 -10.63 10.39
N ASP A 225 14.27 -11.34 9.90
CA ASP A 225 14.47 -12.76 10.21
C ASP A 225 14.96 -12.94 11.65
N MET A 226 14.47 -13.98 12.33
CA MET A 226 14.99 -14.36 13.64
C MET A 226 16.18 -15.31 13.47
N ARG A 227 17.07 -15.33 14.48
CA ARG A 227 18.17 -16.28 14.51
C ARG A 227 17.70 -17.75 14.48
N TYR A 228 16.59 -18.01 15.16
CA TYR A 228 15.82 -19.26 15.22
C TYR A 228 14.50 -18.96 15.96
N GLY A 229 13.58 -19.93 16.01
CA GLY A 229 12.33 -19.85 16.77
C GLY A 229 12.55 -19.95 18.28
N GLU A 230 11.61 -20.55 19.00
CA GLU A 230 11.78 -20.78 20.44
C GLU A 230 12.98 -21.70 20.73
N ASN A 231 13.22 -22.68 19.83
CA ASN A 231 14.34 -23.61 19.86
C ASN A 231 15.20 -23.50 18.59
N SER A 232 16.47 -23.88 18.68
CA SER A 232 17.48 -23.69 17.63
C SER A 232 17.20 -24.37 16.29
N HIS A 233 16.38 -25.42 16.28
CA HIS A 233 16.01 -26.17 15.08
C HIS A 233 14.79 -25.56 14.34
N GLN A 234 14.14 -24.56 14.93
CA GLN A 234 12.95 -23.91 14.38
C GLN A 234 13.35 -22.65 13.61
N GLN A 235 12.72 -22.41 12.45
CA GLN A 235 12.83 -21.14 11.74
C GLN A 235 11.81 -20.15 12.29
N ALA A 236 12.13 -18.84 12.28
CA ALA A 236 11.20 -17.80 12.68
C ALA A 236 11.53 -16.46 12.00
N ALA A 237 10.51 -15.60 11.93
CA ALA A 237 10.62 -14.22 11.47
C ALA A 237 9.68 -13.34 12.29
N PHE A 238 10.03 -12.07 12.44
CA PHE A 238 9.23 -11.08 13.15
C PHE A 238 8.51 -10.19 12.16
N TYR A 239 7.20 -10.10 12.33
CA TYR A 239 6.28 -9.36 11.49
C TYR A 239 5.60 -8.28 12.32
N ILE A 240 5.28 -7.15 11.70
CA ILE A 240 4.63 -6.00 12.34
C ILE A 240 3.46 -5.51 11.49
N GLU A 241 2.48 -4.86 12.11
CA GLU A 241 1.44 -4.15 11.36
C GLU A 241 2.03 -2.90 10.68
N GLU A 242 1.36 -2.41 9.64
CA GLU A 242 1.74 -1.15 9.02
C GLU A 242 1.26 0.03 9.90
N ASN A 243 2.11 1.05 10.10
CA ASN A 243 1.81 2.26 10.89
C ASN A 243 1.54 2.05 12.39
N VAL A 244 2.21 1.11 13.06
CA VAL A 244 2.17 1.00 14.53
C VAL A 244 2.69 2.29 15.16
N LYS A 245 1.85 2.97 15.97
CA LYS A 245 2.19 4.22 16.68
C LYS A 245 2.45 4.03 18.17
N GLU A 246 1.87 2.99 18.75
CA GLU A 246 2.06 2.68 20.16
C GLU A 246 3.50 2.24 20.43
N ALA A 247 4.06 2.68 21.55
CA ALA A 247 5.34 2.20 22.03
C ALA A 247 5.23 0.71 22.40
N SER A 248 5.77 -0.15 21.54
CA SER A 248 5.80 -1.61 21.71
C SER A 248 7.12 -2.19 21.17
N VAL A 249 7.31 -3.50 21.31
CA VAL A 249 8.46 -4.18 20.69
C VAL A 249 8.45 -4.07 19.16
N ALA A 250 7.26 -3.96 18.56
CA ALA A 250 7.11 -3.73 17.13
C ALA A 250 7.72 -2.39 16.67
N THR A 251 7.70 -1.34 17.51
CA THR A 251 8.29 -0.02 17.21
C THR A 251 9.68 0.18 17.81
N ALA A 252 10.19 -0.79 18.58
CA ALA A 252 11.49 -0.68 19.23
C ALA A 252 12.64 -0.56 18.20
N THR A 253 13.63 0.26 18.55
CA THR A 253 14.89 0.42 17.82
C THR A 253 16.02 -0.18 18.63
N GLN A 254 16.73 -1.15 18.04
CA GLN A 254 17.89 -1.75 18.69
C GLN A 254 19.11 -0.84 18.54
N LEU A 255 19.61 -0.29 19.65
CA LEU A 255 20.78 0.60 19.65
C LEU A 255 22.12 -0.16 19.69
N GLN A 256 22.14 -1.35 20.30
CA GLN A 256 23.34 -2.18 20.44
C GLN A 256 23.01 -3.67 20.60
N GLY A 257 24.04 -4.53 20.53
CA GLY A 257 23.94 -5.96 20.75
C GLY A 257 23.82 -6.78 19.47
N LYS A 258 23.69 -8.10 19.63
CA LYS A 258 23.49 -9.04 18.53
C LYS A 258 22.03 -9.03 18.07
N ALA A 259 21.75 -9.59 16.89
CA ALA A 259 20.38 -9.82 16.43
C ALA A 259 19.56 -10.59 17.49
N LEU A 260 18.33 -10.13 17.72
CA LEU A 260 17.42 -10.68 18.72
C LEU A 260 16.97 -12.10 18.33
N SER A 261 16.87 -12.99 19.32
CA SER A 261 16.18 -14.28 19.16
C SER A 261 14.67 -14.13 19.36
N TYR A 262 13.90 -15.14 18.96
CA TYR A 262 12.46 -15.20 19.23
C TYR A 262 12.14 -14.98 20.72
N ASN A 263 12.86 -15.68 21.60
CA ASN A 263 12.66 -15.56 23.06
C ASN A 263 13.02 -14.16 23.57
N ASN A 264 14.00 -13.48 22.96
CA ASN A 264 14.30 -12.11 23.36
C ASN A 264 13.15 -11.16 23.01
N ILE A 265 12.52 -11.32 21.84
CA ILE A 265 11.34 -10.52 21.46
C ILE A 265 10.20 -10.80 22.44
N ALA A 266 9.89 -12.07 22.72
CA ALA A 266 8.83 -12.44 23.66
C ALA A 266 9.08 -11.93 25.09
N ASP A 267 10.30 -12.08 25.62
CA ASP A 267 10.67 -11.59 26.94
C ASP A 267 10.64 -10.06 27.01
N THR A 268 11.06 -9.38 25.94
CA THR A 268 11.02 -7.90 25.87
C THR A 268 9.57 -7.40 25.83
N ASP A 269 8.70 -8.09 25.11
CA ASP A 269 7.28 -7.74 25.00
C ASP A 269 6.58 -7.89 26.34
N ALA A 270 6.78 -9.03 27.01
CA ALA A 270 6.26 -9.26 28.36
C ALA A 270 6.79 -8.23 29.38
N ALA A 271 8.08 -7.87 29.31
CA ALA A 271 8.65 -6.85 30.20
C ALA A 271 8.08 -5.46 29.94
N LEU A 272 7.92 -5.10 28.65
CA LEU A 272 7.42 -3.78 28.24
C LEU A 272 5.93 -3.62 28.58
N GLU A 273 5.10 -4.61 28.29
CA GLU A 273 3.68 -4.53 28.61
C GLU A 273 3.44 -4.53 30.12
N CYS A 274 4.22 -5.30 30.90
CA CYS A 274 4.12 -5.27 32.35
C CYS A 274 4.55 -3.93 32.95
N VAL A 275 5.64 -3.32 32.46
CA VAL A 275 6.09 -2.02 33.01
C VAL A 275 5.11 -0.89 32.67
N LYS A 276 4.37 -0.99 31.55
CA LYS A 276 3.34 -0.02 31.14
C LYS A 276 2.10 0.01 32.04
N GLU A 277 1.92 -0.98 32.91
CA GLU A 277 0.80 -1.01 33.87
C GLU A 277 0.98 -0.04 35.04
N PHE A 278 2.19 0.47 35.25
CA PHE A 278 2.53 1.38 36.35
C PHE A 278 2.60 2.84 35.87
N ASN A 279 2.13 3.77 36.71
CA ASN A 279 2.23 5.20 36.42
C ASN A 279 3.55 5.80 36.96
N GLU A 280 4.10 5.18 38.00
CA GLU A 280 5.36 5.52 38.64
C GLU A 280 6.57 5.00 37.84
N PRO A 281 7.77 5.56 38.02
CA PRO A 281 8.99 4.95 37.51
C PRO A 281 9.11 3.49 37.98
N ALA A 282 9.03 2.57 37.02
CA ALA A 282 8.99 1.14 37.29
C ALA A 282 10.12 0.39 36.56
N CYS A 283 10.54 -0.74 37.14
CA CYS A 283 11.49 -1.66 36.56
C CYS A 283 10.94 -3.09 36.63
N VAL A 284 10.89 -3.75 35.47
CA VAL A 284 10.44 -5.14 35.33
C VAL A 284 11.58 -5.96 34.75
N ILE A 285 11.87 -7.09 35.37
CA ILE A 285 12.84 -8.09 34.90
C ILE A 285 12.07 -9.37 34.57
N VAL A 286 12.18 -9.82 33.32
CA VAL A 286 11.52 -11.02 32.80
C VAL A 286 12.53 -12.09 32.45
N LYS A 287 12.15 -13.35 32.65
CA LYS A 287 12.86 -14.51 32.13
C LYS A 287 11.85 -15.58 31.70
N HIS A 288 11.94 -16.06 30.45
CA HIS A 288 11.01 -17.07 29.91
C HIS A 288 9.54 -16.63 30.03
N ALA A 289 9.24 -15.41 29.60
CA ALA A 289 7.95 -14.73 29.66
C ALA A 289 7.37 -14.56 31.08
N ASN A 290 8.13 -14.86 32.14
CA ASN A 290 7.69 -14.71 33.52
C ASN A 290 8.45 -13.58 34.22
N PRO A 291 7.76 -12.65 34.92
CA PRO A 291 8.43 -11.63 35.71
C PRO A 291 9.14 -12.28 36.90
N CYS A 292 10.45 -12.10 37.01
CA CYS A 292 11.25 -12.55 38.14
C CYS A 292 11.52 -11.44 39.16
N GLY A 293 11.30 -10.17 38.78
CA GLY A 293 11.35 -9.03 39.68
C GLY A 293 10.56 -7.85 39.11
N VAL A 294 9.80 -7.17 39.96
CA VAL A 294 9.05 -5.95 39.64
C VAL A 294 9.24 -4.98 40.79
N ALA A 295 9.62 -3.74 40.48
CA ALA A 295 9.79 -2.68 41.46
C ALA A 295 9.28 -1.34 40.91
N VAL A 296 8.74 -0.52 41.80
CA VAL A 296 8.39 0.88 41.54
C VAL A 296 9.23 1.78 42.45
N SER A 297 9.50 2.99 42.00
CA SER A 297 10.12 4.03 42.82
C SER A 297 9.14 5.19 42.97
N ASP A 298 9.00 5.68 44.19
CA ASP A 298 8.32 6.94 44.43
C ASP A 298 9.13 8.07 43.78
N SER A 299 8.44 8.97 43.10
CA SER A 299 9.01 10.17 42.47
C SER A 299 9.35 11.30 43.46
N ASP A 300 9.16 11.07 44.77
CA ASP A 300 9.23 12.09 45.84
C ASP A 300 10.54 12.05 46.66
N SER A 301 11.69 11.80 46.03
CA SER A 301 13.01 12.02 46.67
C SER A 301 14.05 12.59 45.73
#